data_AF-A0A147F056-F1
#
_entry.id   AF-A0A147F056-F1
#
_cell.length_a   1.000
_cell.length_b   1.000
_cell.length_c   1.000
_cell.angle_alpha   90.00
_cell.angle_beta   90.00
_cell.angle_gamma   90.00
#
_symmetry.space_group_name_H-M   'P 1'
#
loop_
_entity.id
_entity.type
_entity.pdbx_description
1 polymer ?
#
loop_
_entity_poly.entity_id
_entity_poly.type
_entity_poly.pdbx_seq_one_letter_code
_entity_poly.pdbx_strand_id
1 'polypeptide(L)'
;MSAREVRTDLTAYRAAVAELAPLVRLGRGAQTIRVVEGRGAWWERLDDAVAFVIDEPDPAPADIHARLGALNVPVAVVRRRLRPDVVVDAGVESVAARHVVVDAWGGRTDAAALLRDALGWARVLAGGPLSVIDRADTPTATTLALRGPDGIGASVTRAIGGGVGGALVATALGPRRLEVRVDTASPLAEVAFDDEGGRRVRPVRRESPERLGLRRVLDAIDAGGLLSDLAELAADDLELLSAGACPTFGGLRAP
;
A
#
# COMPACT_ATOMS: atom_id res chain seq x y z
N MET A 1 -30.57 -8.90 -7.03
CA MET A 1 -29.20 -9.45 -7.14
C MET A 1 -29.02 -10.47 -6.03
N SER A 2 -28.51 -11.67 -6.33
CA SER A 2 -28.19 -12.68 -5.32
C SER A 2 -26.93 -12.29 -4.55
N ALA A 3 -26.93 -12.45 -3.22
CA ALA A 3 -25.76 -12.19 -2.39
C ALA A 3 -24.54 -12.98 -2.89
N ARG A 4 -23.39 -12.31 -3.00
CA ARG A 4 -22.13 -12.96 -3.39
C ARG A 4 -21.58 -13.75 -2.19
N GLU A 5 -21.00 -14.92 -2.47
CA GLU A 5 -20.37 -15.73 -1.42
C GLU A 5 -18.93 -15.27 -1.14
N VAL A 6 -18.56 -15.17 0.12
CA VAL A 6 -17.20 -14.86 0.58
C VAL A 6 -16.63 -16.05 1.36
N ARG A 7 -15.44 -16.50 0.97
CA ARG A 7 -14.68 -17.55 1.65
C ARG A 7 -13.53 -16.93 2.45
N THR A 8 -13.58 -17.05 3.77
CA THR A 8 -12.55 -16.53 4.67
C THR A 8 -12.53 -17.25 6.02
N ASP A 9 -11.34 -17.44 6.57
CA ASP A 9 -11.12 -17.89 7.94
C ASP A 9 -10.66 -16.75 8.86
N LEU A 10 -10.43 -15.54 8.31
CA LEU A 10 -10.00 -14.38 9.07
C LEU A 10 -11.19 -13.73 9.79
N THR A 11 -11.07 -13.60 11.13
CA THR A 11 -12.14 -13.05 11.99
C THR A 11 -12.59 -11.66 11.55
N ALA A 12 -11.66 -10.78 11.19
CA ALA A 12 -11.97 -9.41 10.76
C ALA A 12 -12.85 -9.39 9.49
N TYR A 13 -12.61 -10.32 8.56
CA TYR A 13 -13.42 -10.43 7.34
C TYR A 13 -14.78 -11.08 7.59
N ARG A 14 -14.92 -11.94 8.61
CA ARG A 14 -16.25 -12.44 9.02
C ARG A 14 -17.12 -11.30 9.56
N ALA A 15 -16.54 -10.38 10.32
CA ALA A 15 -17.22 -9.16 10.76
C ALA A 15 -17.59 -8.25 9.57
N ALA A 16 -16.66 -8.00 8.65
CA ALA A 16 -16.91 -7.21 7.45
C ALA A 16 -18.03 -7.81 6.56
N VAL A 17 -18.11 -9.14 6.45
CA VAL A 17 -19.20 -9.82 5.74
C VAL A 17 -20.55 -9.59 6.44
N ALA A 18 -20.59 -9.62 7.77
CA ALA A 18 -21.81 -9.31 8.52
C ALA A 18 -22.25 -7.84 8.34
N GLU A 19 -21.31 -6.90 8.32
CA GLU A 19 -21.57 -5.47 8.10
C GLU A 19 -22.05 -5.13 6.68
N LEU A 20 -21.69 -5.95 5.69
CA LEU A 20 -22.07 -5.77 4.28
C LEU A 20 -23.32 -6.56 3.87
N ALA A 21 -23.97 -7.27 4.80
CA ALA A 21 -25.25 -7.92 4.51
C ALA A 21 -26.30 -6.87 4.05
N PRO A 22 -27.15 -7.17 3.04
CA PRO A 22 -27.32 -8.47 2.38
C PRO A 22 -26.48 -8.67 1.10
N LEU A 23 -25.51 -7.79 0.79
CA LEU A 23 -24.76 -7.85 -0.47
C LEU A 23 -23.84 -9.08 -0.55
N VAL A 24 -23.31 -9.50 0.59
CA VAL A 24 -22.44 -10.67 0.73
C VAL A 24 -22.93 -11.61 1.82
N ARG A 25 -22.52 -12.87 1.73
CA ARG A 25 -22.68 -13.88 2.77
C ARG A 25 -21.47 -14.80 2.80
N LEU A 26 -21.22 -15.46 3.93
CA LEU A 26 -20.21 -16.51 3.98
C LEU A 26 -20.63 -17.70 3.10
N GLY A 27 -19.66 -18.31 2.41
CA GLY A 27 -19.90 -19.44 1.53
C GLY A 27 -18.63 -20.18 1.13
N ARG A 28 -18.82 -21.32 0.45
CA ARG A 28 -17.76 -22.22 -0.01
C ARG A 28 -17.99 -22.71 -1.45
N GLY A 29 -18.91 -22.08 -2.17
CA GLY A 29 -19.23 -22.44 -3.54
C GLY A 29 -18.11 -22.10 -4.54
N ALA A 30 -18.29 -22.58 -5.77
CA ALA A 30 -17.33 -22.38 -6.87
C ALA A 30 -17.22 -20.93 -7.37
N GLN A 31 -18.15 -20.04 -6.98
CA GLN A 31 -18.23 -18.65 -7.42
C GLN A 31 -18.04 -17.69 -6.21
N THR A 32 -17.01 -17.96 -5.41
CA THR A 32 -16.73 -17.21 -4.17
C THR A 32 -15.68 -16.11 -4.38
N ILE A 33 -15.81 -15.03 -3.62
CA ILE A 33 -14.73 -14.07 -3.36
C ILE A 33 -13.85 -14.71 -2.28
N ARG A 34 -12.55 -14.87 -2.57
CA ARG A 34 -11.61 -15.48 -1.62
C ARG A 34 -10.78 -14.41 -0.93
N VAL A 35 -10.77 -14.45 0.40
CA VAL A 35 -9.85 -13.65 1.21
C VAL A 35 -8.60 -14.46 1.50
N VAL A 36 -7.43 -13.90 1.21
CA VAL A 36 -6.13 -14.53 1.39
C VAL A 36 -5.30 -13.68 2.36
N GLU A 37 -4.82 -14.31 3.43
CA GLU A 37 -3.83 -13.68 4.32
C GLU A 37 -2.51 -13.50 3.55
N GLY A 38 -1.98 -12.29 3.55
CA GLY A 38 -0.83 -11.89 2.75
C GLY A 38 0.53 -12.36 3.26
N ARG A 39 0.62 -13.10 4.36
CA ARG A 39 1.91 -13.59 4.87
C ARG A 39 2.52 -14.69 4.00
N GLY A 40 3.84 -14.66 3.85
CA GLY A 40 4.60 -15.69 3.14
C GLY A 40 4.24 -15.79 1.66
N ALA A 41 4.22 -17.01 1.10
CA ALA A 41 3.90 -17.27 -0.30
C ALA A 41 2.38 -17.18 -0.59
N TRP A 42 1.77 -16.03 -0.32
CA TRP A 42 0.32 -15.80 -0.48
C TRP A 42 -0.19 -16.04 -1.89
N TRP A 43 0.64 -15.81 -2.91
CA TRP A 43 0.32 -16.04 -4.31
C TRP A 43 -0.02 -17.50 -4.63
N GLU A 44 0.46 -18.47 -3.85
CA GLU A 44 0.14 -19.89 -4.05
C GLU A 44 -1.30 -20.23 -3.66
N ARG A 45 -1.98 -19.33 -2.95
CA ARG A 45 -3.36 -19.48 -2.50
C ARG A 45 -4.36 -18.74 -3.40
N LEU A 46 -3.92 -18.23 -4.54
CA LEU A 46 -4.76 -17.55 -5.53
C LEU A 46 -5.30 -18.51 -6.58
N ASP A 47 -6.13 -19.44 -6.12
CA ASP A 47 -6.80 -20.45 -6.96
C ASP A 47 -8.33 -20.39 -6.78
N ASP A 48 -9.05 -20.81 -7.83
CA ASP A 48 -10.48 -21.13 -7.84
C ASP A 48 -11.41 -20.11 -7.16
N ALA A 49 -11.33 -18.85 -7.59
CA ALA A 49 -12.21 -17.77 -7.12
C ALA A 49 -12.61 -16.81 -8.25
N VAL A 50 -13.74 -16.13 -8.09
CA VAL A 50 -14.19 -15.10 -9.04
C VAL A 50 -13.53 -13.75 -8.81
N ALA A 51 -12.95 -13.56 -7.63
CA ALA A 51 -12.18 -12.40 -7.23
C ALA A 51 -11.42 -12.69 -5.94
N PHE A 52 -10.42 -11.86 -5.64
CA PHE A 52 -9.58 -12.01 -4.46
C PHE A 52 -9.49 -10.72 -3.63
N VAL A 53 -9.38 -10.89 -2.32
CA VAL A 53 -8.88 -9.85 -1.41
C VAL A 53 -7.62 -10.36 -0.73
N ILE A 54 -6.51 -9.65 -0.87
CA ILE A 54 -5.22 -10.00 -0.27
C ILE A 54 -4.99 -9.06 0.92
N ASP A 55 -4.94 -9.61 2.13
CA ASP A 55 -4.80 -8.84 3.37
C ASP A 55 -3.34 -8.75 3.82
N GLU A 56 -2.75 -7.56 3.81
CA GLU A 56 -1.33 -7.30 4.15
C GLU A 56 -0.36 -8.25 3.44
N PRO A 57 -0.26 -8.19 2.10
CA PRO A 57 0.73 -9.00 1.40
C PRO A 57 2.14 -8.67 1.88
N ASP A 58 2.92 -9.69 2.19
CA ASP A 58 4.38 -9.60 2.22
C ASP A 58 4.89 -9.32 0.79
N PRO A 59 6.05 -8.65 0.65
CA PRO A 59 6.64 -8.39 -0.66
C PRO A 59 6.82 -9.66 -1.49
N ALA A 60 6.46 -9.60 -2.76
CA ALA A 60 6.60 -10.72 -3.70
C ALA A 60 7.71 -10.47 -4.75
N PRO A 61 8.37 -11.54 -5.25
CA PRO A 61 9.33 -11.42 -6.34
C PRO A 61 8.72 -10.90 -7.66
N ALA A 62 9.56 -10.32 -8.53
CA ALA A 62 9.12 -9.71 -9.79
C ALA A 62 8.47 -10.70 -10.77
N ASP A 63 8.96 -11.95 -10.83
CA ASP A 63 8.38 -13.00 -11.66
C ASP A 63 6.99 -13.42 -11.17
N ILE A 64 6.77 -13.37 -9.84
CA ILE A 64 5.44 -13.57 -9.26
C ILE A 64 4.51 -12.43 -9.66
N HIS A 65 4.93 -11.17 -9.57
CA HIS A 65 4.13 -10.03 -10.02
C HIS A 65 3.75 -10.11 -11.50
N ALA A 66 4.67 -10.55 -12.37
CA ALA A 66 4.36 -10.78 -13.78
C ALA A 66 3.26 -11.84 -13.98
N ARG A 67 3.28 -12.93 -13.20
CA ARG A 67 2.23 -13.96 -13.21
C ARG A 67 0.91 -13.44 -12.68
N LEU A 68 0.94 -12.64 -11.62
CA LEU A 68 -0.26 -12.04 -11.02
C LEU A 68 -0.93 -11.02 -11.95
N GLY A 69 -0.14 -10.28 -12.73
CA GLY A 69 -0.66 -9.36 -13.76
C GLY A 69 -1.43 -10.05 -14.89
N ALA A 70 -1.28 -11.37 -15.05
CA ALA A 70 -2.04 -12.16 -16.01
C ALA A 70 -3.41 -12.66 -15.48
N LEU A 71 -3.73 -12.38 -14.21
CA LEU A 71 -5.02 -12.72 -13.64
C LEU A 71 -6.12 -11.83 -14.22
N ASN A 72 -7.12 -12.45 -14.84
CA ASN A 72 -8.28 -11.76 -15.42
C ASN A 72 -9.47 -11.71 -14.45
N VAL A 73 -9.20 -11.57 -13.14
CA VAL A 73 -10.22 -11.43 -12.09
C VAL A 73 -9.91 -10.23 -11.21
N PRO A 74 -10.92 -9.58 -10.61
CA PRO A 74 -10.68 -8.48 -9.69
C PRO A 74 -9.87 -8.92 -8.47
N VAL A 75 -8.85 -8.14 -8.12
CA VAL A 75 -8.02 -8.38 -6.94
C VAL A 75 -7.86 -7.08 -6.16
N ALA A 76 -8.38 -7.02 -4.93
CA ALA A 76 -8.09 -5.91 -4.03
C ALA A 76 -6.93 -6.27 -3.10
N VAL A 77 -6.00 -5.33 -2.94
CA VAL A 77 -4.89 -5.43 -2.00
C VAL A 77 -5.20 -4.52 -0.81
N VAL A 78 -5.32 -5.09 0.38
CA VAL A 78 -5.60 -4.37 1.62
C VAL A 78 -4.29 -4.11 2.34
N ARG A 79 -3.84 -2.85 2.30
CA ARG A 79 -2.68 -2.33 3.01
C ARG A 79 -3.16 -1.29 4.01
N ARG A 80 -3.21 -1.62 5.30
CA ARG A 80 -3.77 -0.74 6.35
C ARG A 80 -3.05 0.59 6.44
N ARG A 81 -1.77 0.63 6.05
CA ARG A 81 -0.97 1.85 6.04
C ARG A 81 -1.06 2.66 4.76
N LEU A 82 -1.51 2.07 3.65
CA LEU A 82 -1.71 2.73 2.34
C LEU A 82 -3.14 2.46 1.86
N ARG A 83 -4.12 2.98 2.60
CA ARG A 83 -5.52 2.73 2.29
C ARG A 83 -5.97 3.51 1.05
N PRO A 84 -6.70 2.88 0.11
CA PRO A 84 -7.18 3.54 -1.12
C PRO A 84 -8.07 4.76 -0.87
N ASP A 85 -8.91 4.75 0.15
CA ASP A 85 -9.79 5.88 0.47
C ASP A 85 -9.02 7.08 1.04
N VAL A 86 -7.95 6.83 1.80
CA VAL A 86 -7.02 7.86 2.27
C VAL A 86 -6.18 8.41 1.11
N VAL A 87 -5.75 7.55 0.18
CA VAL A 87 -5.09 7.96 -1.07
C VAL A 87 -6.00 8.88 -1.88
N VAL A 88 -7.29 8.54 -2.01
CA VAL A 88 -8.28 9.42 -2.66
C VAL A 88 -8.36 10.76 -1.95
N ASP A 89 -8.45 10.81 -0.61
CA ASP A 89 -8.48 12.07 0.13
C ASP A 89 -7.22 12.93 -0.06
N ALA A 90 -6.04 12.30 -0.13
CA ALA A 90 -4.79 12.97 -0.44
C ALA A 90 -4.75 13.54 -1.86
N GLY A 91 -5.47 12.92 -2.82
CA GLY A 91 -5.56 13.34 -4.21
C GLY A 91 -6.67 14.35 -4.54
N VAL A 92 -7.57 14.67 -3.61
CA VAL A 92 -8.70 15.58 -3.88
C VAL A 92 -8.21 16.99 -4.24
N GLU A 93 -7.16 17.46 -3.59
CA GLU A 93 -6.54 18.75 -3.87
C GLU A 93 -5.16 18.53 -4.48
N SER A 94 -4.98 18.98 -5.72
CA SER A 94 -3.69 18.86 -6.40
C SER A 94 -2.62 19.68 -5.66
N VAL A 95 -1.53 19.01 -5.30
CA VAL A 95 -0.32 19.65 -4.76
C VAL A 95 0.76 19.53 -5.82
N ALA A 96 1.27 20.67 -6.30
CA ALA A 96 2.43 20.72 -7.18
C ALA A 96 3.71 20.40 -6.38
N ALA A 97 3.86 19.14 -5.99
CA ALA A 97 4.97 18.68 -5.18
C ALA A 97 6.31 18.94 -5.90
N ARG A 98 7.27 19.45 -5.14
CA ARG A 98 8.68 19.62 -5.54
C ARG A 98 9.56 18.57 -4.90
N HIS A 99 9.20 18.12 -3.70
CA HIS A 99 9.86 17.04 -2.99
C HIS A 99 8.86 16.28 -2.12
N VAL A 100 9.07 14.98 -1.94
CA VAL A 100 8.27 14.13 -1.04
C VAL A 100 9.16 13.56 0.05
N VAL A 101 8.71 13.61 1.29
CA VAL A 101 9.39 13.00 2.45
C VAL A 101 8.46 11.96 3.05
N VAL A 102 8.95 10.74 3.25
CA VAL A 102 8.19 9.72 3.98
C VAL A 102 9.06 9.14 5.08
N ASP A 103 8.64 9.35 6.32
CA ASP A 103 9.29 8.79 7.50
C ASP A 103 8.39 7.72 8.08
N ALA A 104 8.93 6.52 8.26
CA ALA A 104 8.23 5.37 8.79
C ALA A 104 9.03 4.74 9.94
N TRP A 105 8.33 4.28 10.98
CA TRP A 105 8.94 3.61 12.12
C TRP A 105 8.05 2.49 12.65
N GLY A 106 8.67 1.38 13.07
CA GLY A 106 7.93 0.26 13.65
C GLY A 106 8.81 -0.92 14.05
N GLY A 107 8.14 -2.03 14.37
CA GLY A 107 8.78 -3.28 14.77
C GLY A 107 9.56 -3.98 13.64
N ARG A 108 10.51 -4.84 14.03
CA ARG A 108 11.37 -5.59 13.08
C ARG A 108 10.58 -6.55 12.18
N THR A 109 9.52 -7.16 12.69
CA THR A 109 8.71 -8.15 11.96
C THR A 109 8.02 -7.57 10.73
N ASP A 110 7.70 -6.28 10.77
CA ASP A 110 6.91 -5.61 9.74
C ASP A 110 7.77 -4.68 8.87
N ALA A 111 9.10 -4.69 9.06
CA ALA A 111 10.00 -3.69 8.49
C ALA A 111 9.95 -3.63 6.95
N ALA A 112 9.80 -4.78 6.29
CA ALA A 112 9.70 -4.86 4.83
C ALA A 112 8.36 -4.31 4.31
N ALA A 113 7.24 -4.78 4.90
CA ALA A 113 5.91 -4.28 4.57
C ALA A 113 5.78 -2.78 4.86
N LEU A 114 6.35 -2.29 5.97
CA LEU A 114 6.37 -0.87 6.32
C LEU A 114 7.18 -0.02 5.33
N LEU A 115 8.34 -0.51 4.87
CA LEU A 115 9.12 0.20 3.86
C LEU A 115 8.38 0.26 2.51
N ARG A 116 7.72 -0.84 2.11
CA ARG A 116 6.84 -0.86 0.93
C ARG A 116 5.64 0.10 1.10
N ASP A 117 5.03 0.08 2.28
CA ASP A 117 4.21 1.12 2.93
C ASP A 117 4.56 2.54 2.48
N ALA A 118 5.78 2.91 2.87
CA ALA A 118 6.34 4.23 2.68
C ALA A 118 6.65 4.54 1.20
N LEU A 119 7.15 3.56 0.44
CA LEU A 119 7.35 3.67 -1.01
C LEU A 119 6.05 3.94 -1.76
N GLY A 120 4.97 3.24 -1.40
CA GLY A 120 3.66 3.45 -1.99
C GLY A 120 3.10 4.85 -1.74
N TRP A 121 3.29 5.39 -0.53
CA TRP A 121 2.96 6.80 -0.26
C TRP A 121 3.82 7.77 -1.06
N ALA A 122 5.12 7.50 -1.17
CA ALA A 122 6.01 8.34 -1.96
C ALA A 122 5.57 8.36 -3.44
N ARG A 123 5.23 7.20 -4.02
CA ARG A 123 4.71 7.06 -5.39
C ARG A 123 3.41 7.84 -5.59
N VAL A 124 2.46 7.68 -4.66
CA VAL A 124 1.18 8.40 -4.69
C VAL A 124 1.39 9.92 -4.67
N LEU A 125 2.20 10.42 -3.73
CA LEU A 125 2.42 11.86 -3.56
C LEU A 125 3.30 12.47 -4.65
N ALA A 126 4.20 11.70 -5.25
CA ALA A 126 4.98 12.11 -6.41
C ALA A 126 4.17 12.03 -7.73
N GLY A 127 2.96 11.45 -7.70
CA GLY A 127 2.07 11.36 -8.85
C GLY A 127 2.44 10.27 -9.87
N GLY A 128 3.26 9.29 -9.50
CA GLY A 128 3.66 8.23 -10.43
C GLY A 128 4.86 7.41 -9.98
N PRO A 129 5.35 6.49 -10.82
CA PRO A 129 6.39 5.53 -10.48
C PRO A 129 7.68 6.24 -10.06
N LEU A 130 8.38 5.64 -9.10
CA LEU A 130 9.65 6.12 -8.57
C LEU A 130 10.78 5.20 -9.01
N SER A 131 11.99 5.74 -9.11
CA SER A 131 13.22 4.96 -9.27
C SER A 131 14.20 5.27 -8.14
N VAL A 132 14.84 4.24 -7.59
CA VAL A 132 15.89 4.39 -6.59
C VAL A 132 17.14 5.05 -7.20
N ILE A 133 17.56 6.17 -6.61
CA ILE A 133 18.82 6.86 -6.92
C ILE A 133 19.93 6.34 -6.00
N ASP A 134 19.65 6.28 -4.70
CA ASP A 134 20.61 5.88 -3.68
C ASP A 134 19.92 5.18 -2.52
N ARG A 135 20.67 4.30 -1.85
CA ARG A 135 20.20 3.54 -0.70
C ARG A 135 21.30 3.40 0.33
N ALA A 136 20.95 3.69 1.56
CA ALA A 136 21.77 3.35 2.72
C ALA A 136 20.96 2.49 3.69
N ASP A 137 21.58 1.40 4.14
CA ASP A 137 21.05 0.51 5.16
C ASP A 137 21.94 0.50 6.39
N THR A 138 21.29 0.42 7.54
CA THR A 138 21.90 0.05 8.82
C THR A 138 21.08 -1.08 9.43
N PRO A 139 21.57 -1.73 10.51
CA PRO A 139 20.79 -2.77 11.19
C PRO A 139 19.43 -2.31 11.72
N THR A 140 19.21 -1.00 11.85
CA THR A 140 18.00 -0.41 12.40
C THR A 140 17.34 0.63 11.50
N ALA A 141 17.93 1.03 10.37
CA ALA A 141 17.37 2.05 9.49
C ALA A 141 17.63 1.74 8.01
N THR A 142 16.73 2.17 7.15
CA THR A 142 16.90 2.16 5.70
C THR A 142 16.49 3.53 5.20
N THR A 143 17.33 4.16 4.40
CA THR A 143 17.04 5.44 3.75
C THR A 143 17.20 5.28 2.25
N LEU A 144 16.22 5.80 1.49
CA LEU A 144 16.19 5.77 0.04
C LEU A 144 16.09 7.20 -0.48
N ALA A 145 16.95 7.54 -1.43
CA ALA A 145 16.77 8.68 -2.31
C ALA A 145 16.14 8.18 -3.61
N LEU A 146 15.04 8.79 -4.03
CA LEU A 146 14.21 8.35 -5.14
C LEU A 146 13.97 9.51 -6.11
N ARG A 147 13.76 9.18 -7.39
CA ARG A 147 13.32 10.12 -8.43
C ARG A 147 11.97 9.70 -8.97
N GLY A 148 11.02 10.63 -9.00
CA GLY A 148 9.71 10.45 -9.62
C GLY A 148 9.57 11.16 -10.96
N PRO A 149 8.34 11.22 -11.48
CA PRO A 149 8.00 11.96 -12.69
C PRO A 149 8.40 13.44 -12.60
N ASP A 150 8.69 14.07 -13.74
CA ASP A 150 9.05 15.49 -13.85
C ASP A 150 10.23 15.93 -12.95
N GLY A 151 11.06 14.97 -12.52
CA GLY A 151 12.22 15.21 -11.66
C GLY A 151 11.87 15.44 -10.19
N ILE A 152 10.64 15.15 -9.75
CA ILE A 152 10.24 15.25 -8.34
C ILE A 152 11.14 14.33 -7.51
N GLY A 153 11.84 14.89 -6.52
CA GLY A 153 12.63 14.12 -5.57
C GLY A 153 11.75 13.47 -4.51
N ALA A 154 12.12 12.28 -4.05
CA ALA A 154 11.53 11.69 -2.85
C ALA A 154 12.59 11.10 -1.93
N SER A 155 12.41 11.26 -0.63
CA SER A 155 13.26 10.68 0.42
C SER A 155 12.40 9.81 1.32
N VAL A 156 12.71 8.52 1.37
CA VAL A 156 11.98 7.55 2.20
C VAL A 156 12.91 7.02 3.29
N THR A 157 12.50 7.14 4.54
CA THR A 157 13.23 6.63 5.70
C THR A 157 12.36 5.62 6.43
N ARG A 158 12.92 4.45 6.73
CA ARG A 158 12.33 3.46 7.65
C ARG A 158 13.26 3.22 8.82
N ALA A 159 12.81 3.48 10.03
CA ALA A 159 13.50 3.13 11.27
C ALA A 159 12.86 1.93 11.98
N ILE A 160 13.69 1.11 12.61
CA ILE A 160 13.27 0.04 13.51
C ILE A 160 13.44 0.56 14.92
N GLY A 161 12.35 0.69 15.66
CA GLY A 161 12.37 1.17 17.04
C GLY A 161 10.98 1.13 17.67
N GLY A 162 10.93 0.95 18.99
CA GLY A 162 9.76 1.19 19.86
C GLY A 162 8.48 0.38 19.59
N GLY A 163 8.13 -0.53 20.51
CA GLY A 163 6.74 -0.97 20.75
C GLY A 163 6.06 -1.82 19.67
N VAL A 164 4.77 -2.09 19.90
CA VAL A 164 3.86 -2.83 19.01
C VAL A 164 3.25 -1.86 18.02
N GLY A 165 3.39 -2.13 16.72
CA GLY A 165 2.82 -1.33 15.63
C GLY A 165 3.86 -0.70 14.71
N GLY A 166 3.38 -0.03 13.67
CA GLY A 166 4.17 0.83 12.80
C GLY A 166 3.37 2.08 12.43
N ALA A 167 4.06 3.20 12.35
CA ALA A 167 3.50 4.46 11.90
C ALA A 167 4.33 5.03 10.75
N LEU A 168 3.70 5.89 9.95
CA LEU A 168 4.36 6.64 8.91
C LEU A 168 3.76 8.04 8.79
N VAL A 169 4.59 8.97 8.36
CA VAL A 169 4.20 10.31 7.95
C VAL A 169 4.75 10.56 6.55
N ALA A 170 3.85 10.81 5.61
CA ALA A 170 4.18 11.14 4.23
C ALA A 170 3.85 12.61 3.98
N THR A 171 4.82 13.39 3.51
CA THR A 171 4.70 14.83 3.29
C THR A 171 5.05 15.16 1.85
N ALA A 172 4.14 15.79 1.11
CA ALA A 172 4.43 16.45 -0.16
C ALA A 172 4.72 17.93 0.10
N LEU A 173 5.89 18.39 -0.36
CA LEU A 173 6.36 19.76 -0.20
C LEU A 173 6.31 20.49 -1.54
N GLY A 174 5.54 21.57 -1.61
CA GLY A 174 5.44 22.45 -2.77
C GLY A 174 4.97 23.84 -2.35
N PRO A 175 4.26 24.59 -3.22
CA PRO A 175 3.59 25.85 -2.82
C PRO A 175 2.58 25.65 -1.68
N ARG A 176 2.05 24.42 -1.56
CA ARG A 176 1.20 23.95 -0.48
C ARG A 176 1.85 22.71 0.10
N ARG A 177 1.64 22.46 1.39
CA ARG A 177 2.11 21.25 2.06
C ARG A 177 0.93 20.30 2.25
N LEU A 178 1.13 19.04 1.92
CA LEU A 178 0.20 17.96 2.23
C LEU A 178 0.90 16.98 3.15
N GLU A 179 0.28 16.65 4.27
CA GLU A 179 0.74 15.69 5.26
C GLU A 179 -0.29 14.56 5.38
N VAL A 180 0.17 13.32 5.27
CA VAL A 180 -0.60 12.12 5.57
C VAL A 180 0.06 11.41 6.74
N ARG A 181 -0.69 11.17 7.81
CA ARG A 181 -0.22 10.45 8.99
C ARG A 181 -1.01 9.16 9.14
N VAL A 182 -0.30 8.04 9.29
CA VAL A 182 -0.92 6.75 9.56
C VAL A 182 -0.20 6.10 10.73
N ASP A 183 -0.95 5.58 11.69
CA ASP A 183 -0.39 4.89 12.86
C ASP A 183 -1.21 3.62 13.08
N THR A 184 -0.62 2.42 13.05
CA THR A 184 -1.41 1.20 13.27
C THR A 184 -1.95 1.05 14.69
N ALA A 185 -1.40 1.79 15.68
CA ALA A 185 -1.94 1.82 17.03
C ALA A 185 -3.18 2.74 17.14
N SER A 186 -3.36 3.66 16.19
CA SER A 186 -4.53 4.53 16.09
C SER A 186 -5.28 4.25 14.78
N PRO A 187 -6.50 3.72 14.79
CA PRO A 187 -7.18 3.28 13.56
C PRO A 187 -7.49 4.38 12.54
N LEU A 188 -7.12 5.63 12.82
CA LEU A 188 -7.48 6.82 12.06
C LEU A 188 -6.26 7.39 11.35
N ALA A 189 -6.24 7.29 10.02
CA ALA A 189 -5.34 8.06 9.19
C ALA A 189 -5.80 9.52 9.12
N GLU A 190 -4.85 10.45 9.16
CA GLU A 190 -5.09 11.89 9.01
C GLU A 190 -4.52 12.35 7.66
N VAL A 191 -5.29 13.16 6.94
CA VAL A 191 -4.83 13.89 5.75
C VAL A 191 -5.03 15.38 6.03
N ALA A 192 -3.94 16.13 5.98
CA ALA A 192 -3.93 17.56 6.26
C ALA A 192 -3.25 18.33 5.12
N PHE A 193 -3.82 19.49 4.80
CA PHE A 193 -3.25 20.45 3.85
C PHE A 193 -2.90 21.73 4.62
N ASP A 194 -1.67 22.20 4.49
CA ASP A 194 -1.24 23.49 5.02
C ASP A 194 -0.98 24.44 3.83
N ASP A 195 -1.59 25.62 3.87
CA ASP A 195 -1.30 26.74 2.97
C ASP A 195 -1.38 28.08 3.73
N GLU A 196 -1.31 29.20 3.01
CA GLU A 196 -1.40 30.55 3.57
C GLU A 196 -2.70 30.78 4.36
N GLY A 197 -3.78 30.05 4.04
CA GLY A 197 -5.06 30.08 4.74
C GLY A 197 -5.10 29.21 6.00
N GLY A 198 -4.00 28.53 6.35
CA GLY A 198 -3.87 27.67 7.52
C GLY A 198 -4.07 26.18 7.21
N ARG A 199 -4.16 25.39 8.28
CA ARG A 199 -4.27 23.92 8.22
C ARG A 199 -5.72 23.49 8.02
N ARG A 200 -5.97 22.68 6.99
CA ARG A 200 -7.26 22.01 6.74
C ARG A 200 -7.08 20.51 6.87
N VAL A 201 -7.87 19.88 7.73
CA VAL A 201 -7.82 18.44 7.98
C VAL A 201 -9.05 17.77 7.37
N ARG A 202 -8.84 16.66 6.65
CA ARG A 202 -9.92 15.88 6.03
C ARG A 202 -10.71 15.10 7.08
N PRO A 203 -12.02 14.86 6.86
CA PRO A 203 -12.80 14.00 7.73
C PRO A 203 -12.22 12.60 7.81
N VAL A 204 -12.16 12.06 9.02
CA VAL A 204 -11.63 10.72 9.28
C VAL A 204 -12.49 9.63 8.64
N ARG A 205 -11.85 8.67 7.97
CA ARG A 205 -12.50 7.46 7.43
C ARG A 205 -12.69 6.42 8.52
N ARG A 206 -13.97 6.11 8.81
CA ARG A 206 -14.37 5.14 9.86
C ARG A 206 -14.65 3.74 9.35
N GLU A 207 -14.77 3.56 8.04
CA GLU A 207 -14.92 2.22 7.45
C GLU A 207 -13.65 1.40 7.72
N SER A 208 -13.82 0.14 8.13
CA SER A 208 -12.70 -0.77 8.35
C SER A 208 -12.00 -1.12 7.01
N PRO A 209 -10.68 -1.36 7.02
CA PRO A 209 -9.94 -1.79 5.83
C PRO A 209 -10.51 -3.04 5.17
N GLU A 210 -11.00 -4.00 5.97
CA GLU A 210 -11.57 -5.26 5.49
C GLU A 210 -12.89 -5.04 4.76
N ARG A 211 -13.77 -4.18 5.32
CA ARG A 211 -15.03 -3.81 4.69
C ARG A 211 -14.80 -3.02 3.40
N LEU A 212 -13.85 -2.07 3.42
CA LEU A 212 -13.44 -1.32 2.24
C LEU A 212 -12.91 -2.25 1.13
N GLY A 213 -12.04 -3.21 1.48
CA GLY A 213 -11.49 -4.19 0.55
C GLY A 213 -12.58 -5.04 -0.12
N LEU A 214 -13.52 -5.58 0.68
CA LEU A 214 -14.66 -6.34 0.14
C LEU A 214 -15.55 -5.48 -0.76
N ARG A 215 -15.89 -4.25 -0.34
CA ARG A 215 -16.73 -3.35 -1.14
C ARG A 215 -16.09 -3.01 -2.49
N ARG A 216 -14.80 -2.69 -2.51
CA ARG A 216 -14.06 -2.41 -3.75
C ARG A 216 -14.05 -3.60 -4.72
N VAL A 217 -13.91 -4.82 -4.20
CA VAL A 217 -13.99 -6.02 -5.04
C VAL A 217 -15.40 -6.22 -5.60
N LEU A 218 -16.44 -6.02 -4.78
CA LEU A 218 -17.82 -6.11 -5.24
C LEU A 218 -18.11 -5.10 -6.36
N ASP A 219 -17.72 -3.83 -6.15
CA ASP A 219 -17.89 -2.76 -7.13
C ASP A 219 -17.18 -3.12 -8.46
N ALA A 220 -15.98 -3.70 -8.39
CA ALA A 220 -15.24 -4.15 -9.58
C ALA A 220 -15.92 -5.34 -10.30
N ILE A 221 -16.43 -6.32 -9.55
CA ILE A 221 -17.19 -7.44 -10.12
C ILE A 221 -18.44 -6.93 -10.85
N ASP A 222 -19.20 -6.05 -10.22
CA ASP A 222 -20.45 -5.55 -10.77
C ASP A 222 -20.23 -4.64 -11.98
N ALA A 223 -19.11 -3.90 -12.00
CA ALA A 223 -18.67 -3.12 -13.16
C ALA A 223 -18.00 -3.97 -14.27
N GLY A 224 -17.68 -5.24 -14.01
CA GLY A 224 -16.88 -6.08 -14.92
C GLY A 224 -15.45 -5.57 -15.13
N GLY A 225 -14.91 -4.82 -14.16
CA GLY A 225 -13.62 -4.15 -14.23
C GLY A 225 -12.52 -4.84 -13.42
N LEU A 226 -11.27 -4.49 -13.72
CA LEU A 226 -10.10 -4.88 -12.92
C LEU A 226 -9.65 -3.72 -12.04
N LEU A 227 -9.02 -4.06 -10.91
CA LEU A 227 -8.43 -3.10 -9.98
C LEU A 227 -6.94 -2.90 -10.31
N SER A 228 -6.41 -1.69 -10.09
CA SER A 228 -4.99 -1.37 -10.31
C SER A 228 -4.06 -1.90 -9.22
N ASP A 229 -4.62 -2.43 -8.13
CA ASP A 229 -3.93 -2.82 -6.90
C ASP A 229 -2.70 -3.71 -7.12
N LEU A 230 -2.77 -4.70 -8.01
CA LEU A 230 -1.63 -5.58 -8.30
C LEU A 230 -0.49 -4.87 -9.02
N ALA A 231 -0.81 -3.99 -9.97
CA ALA A 231 0.21 -3.21 -10.68
C ALA A 231 0.89 -2.21 -9.75
N GLU A 232 0.12 -1.60 -8.84
CA GLU A 232 0.62 -0.69 -7.81
C GLU A 232 1.50 -1.42 -6.78
N LEU A 233 1.07 -2.60 -6.33
CA LEU A 233 1.85 -3.45 -5.45
C LEU A 233 3.18 -3.87 -6.09
N ALA A 234 3.15 -4.26 -7.36
CA ALA A 234 4.35 -4.63 -8.12
C ALA A 234 5.34 -3.47 -8.26
N ALA A 235 4.86 -2.26 -8.49
CA ALA A 235 5.72 -1.06 -8.56
C ALA A 235 6.41 -0.79 -7.23
N ASP A 236 5.69 -0.95 -6.10
CA ASP A 236 6.25 -0.69 -4.77
C ASP A 236 7.24 -1.79 -4.34
N ASP A 237 6.97 -3.05 -4.67
CA ASP A 237 7.87 -4.18 -4.40
C ASP A 237 9.13 -4.17 -5.29
N LEU A 238 9.03 -3.71 -6.53
CA LEU A 238 10.18 -3.62 -7.44
C LEU A 238 11.26 -2.69 -6.86
N GLU A 239 10.89 -1.52 -6.36
CA GLU A 239 11.83 -0.56 -5.78
C GLU A 239 12.39 -1.02 -4.42
N LEU A 240 11.62 -1.84 -3.68
CA LEU A 240 12.10 -2.49 -2.47
C LEU A 240 13.25 -3.47 -2.76
N LEU A 241 13.13 -4.24 -3.85
CA LEU A 241 14.01 -5.34 -4.23
C LEU A 241 15.17 -4.91 -5.14
N SER A 242 14.98 -3.92 -6.02
CA SER A 242 16.00 -3.39 -6.93
C SER A 242 17.18 -2.78 -6.18
N ALA A 243 16.92 -2.29 -4.97
CA ALA A 243 17.92 -1.63 -4.13
C ALA A 243 18.88 -2.61 -3.42
N GLY A 244 18.76 -3.92 -3.65
CA GLY A 244 19.76 -4.93 -3.26
C GLY A 244 20.88 -5.14 -4.30
N ALA A 245 20.76 -4.56 -5.49
CA ALA A 245 21.74 -4.69 -6.57
C ALA A 245 22.57 -3.40 -6.71
N CYS A 246 23.45 -3.11 -5.75
CA CYS A 246 24.46 -2.08 -5.95
C CYS A 246 25.54 -2.63 -6.90
N PRO A 247 25.82 -2.01 -8.06
CA PRO A 247 27.00 -2.35 -8.84
C PRO A 247 28.22 -1.99 -8.01
N THR A 248 29.10 -2.96 -7.78
CA THR A 248 30.43 -2.69 -7.21
C THR A 248 31.13 -1.69 -8.12
N PHE A 249 31.21 -0.43 -7.69
CA PHE A 249 32.08 0.55 -8.30
C PHE A 249 33.52 0.09 -8.09
N GLY A 250 34.07 -0.54 -9.12
CA GLY A 250 35.47 -0.89 -9.21
C GLY A 250 36.33 0.36 -9.33
N GLY A 251 37.42 0.37 -8.58
CA GLY A 251 38.65 1.03 -8.98
C GLY A 251 38.84 2.45 -8.44
N LEU A 252 39.49 2.53 -7.28
CA LEU A 252 40.55 3.51 -7.05
C LEU A 252 41.64 2.82 -6.24
N ARG A 253 42.64 2.29 -6.96
CA ARG A 253 43.97 2.05 -6.38
C ARG A 253 44.58 3.42 -6.13
N ALA A 254 44.87 3.72 -4.87
CA ALA A 254 45.80 4.78 -4.50
C ALA A 254 47.25 4.27 -4.70
N PRO A 255 48.21 5.17 -5.01
CA PRO A 255 49.56 4.84 -5.43
C PRO A 255 50.40 4.12 -4.36
#